data_AF-A0A3P6FQE6-F1
#
_entry.id   AF-A0A3P6FQE6-F1
#
_cell.length_a   1.000
_cell.length_b   1.000
_cell.length_c   1.000
_cell.angle_alpha   90.00
_cell.angle_beta   90.00
_cell.angle_gamma   90.00
#
_symmetry.space_group_name_H-M   'P 1'
#
loop_
_entity.id
_entity.type
_entity.pdbx_description
1 polymer ?
#
loop_
_entity_poly.entity_id
_entity_poly.type
_entity_poly.pdbx_seq_one_letter_code
_entity_poly.pdbx_strand_id
1 'polypeptide(L)' 'MKCISSRLQFYHVDVNGVPFRLVSLRKNQFPLWIDNQKQAEVIGGHKAHFAVNEVREMIENDSIS' A
#
# COMPACT_ATOMS: atom_id res chain seq x y z
N MET A 1 0.82 3.61 -14.60
CA MET A 1 0.08 4.41 -13.60
C MET A 1 0.82 5.73 -13.42
N LYS A 2 0.17 6.86 -13.70
CA LYS A 2 0.74 8.19 -13.46
C LYS A 2 0.04 8.74 -12.23
N CYS A 3 0.68 8.64 -11.07
CA CYS A 3 0.18 9.23 -9.82
C CYS A 3 0.53 10.73 -9.85
N ILE A 4 -0.45 11.60 -9.58
CA ILE A 4 -0.34 13.06 -9.75
C ILE A 4 0.16 13.76 -8.45
N SER A 5 0.42 13.00 -7.38
CA SER A 5 1.01 13.54 -6.15
C SER A 5 2.53 13.37 -6.14
N SER A 6 3.26 14.49 -6.25
CA SER A 6 4.73 14.55 -6.13
C SER A 6 5.26 14.18 -4.73
N ARG A 7 4.39 13.78 -3.79
CA ARG A 7 4.75 13.43 -2.41
C ARG A 7 4.53 11.95 -2.07
N LEU A 8 3.82 11.18 -2.90
CA LEU A 8 3.58 9.76 -2.64
C LEU A 8 4.74 8.90 -3.15
N GLN A 9 5.34 8.12 -2.27
CA GLN A 9 6.44 7.21 -2.60
C GLN A 9 5.97 5.76 -2.49
N PHE A 10 6.32 4.96 -3.49
CA PHE A 10 6.00 3.54 -3.51
C PHE A 10 7.23 2.72 -3.09
N TYR A 11 7.02 1.84 -2.12
CA TYR A 11 8.05 0.94 -1.61
C TYR A 11 7.60 -0.50 -1.79
N HIS A 12 8.57 -1.39 -2.03
CA HIS A 12 8.34 -2.82 -2.10
C HIS A 12 9.23 -3.51 -1.06
N VAL A 13 8.64 -4.42 -0.28
CA VAL A 13 9.34 -5.19 0.74
C VAL A 13 9.12 -6.67 0.45
N ASP A 14 10.20 -7.41 0.19
CA ASP A 14 10.16 -8.86 0.18
C ASP A 14 10.15 -9.37 1.63
N VAL A 15 9.00 -9.86 2.07
CA VAL A 15 8.79 -10.37 3.44
C VAL A 15 9.70 -11.55 3.79
N ASN A 16 10.23 -12.28 2.81
CA ASN A 16 11.16 -13.38 3.07
C ASN A 16 12.61 -12.90 3.22
N GLY A 17 12.91 -11.67 2.78
CA GLY A 17 14.26 -11.10 2.78
C GLY A 17 14.57 -10.16 3.94
N VAL A 18 13.59 -9.90 4.82
CA VAL A 18 13.74 -8.95 5.95
C VAL A 18 13.57 -9.65 7.32
N PRO A 19 14.15 -9.11 8.41
CA PRO A 19 13.96 -9.67 9.76
C PRO A 19 12.49 -9.79 10.13
N PHE A 20 12.11 -10.93 10.73
CA PHE A 20 10.74 -11.23 11.14
C PHE A 20 10.09 -10.13 12.00
N ARG A 21 10.87 -9.42 12.82
CA ARG A 21 10.38 -8.32 13.67
C ARG A 21 9.86 -7.12 12.87
N LEU A 22 10.28 -6.95 11.62
CA LEU A 22 9.77 -5.93 10.70
C LEU A 22 8.53 -6.42 9.94
N VAL A 23 8.21 -7.71 10.01
CA VAL A 23 7.12 -8.34 9.27
C VAL A 23 5.96 -8.62 10.22
N SER A 24 5.11 -7.61 10.42
CA SER A 24 3.74 -7.82 10.90
C SER A 24 2.73 -7.99 9.75
N LEU A 25 3.18 -7.77 8.51
CA LEU A 25 2.37 -7.78 7.30
C LEU A 25 2.20 -9.20 6.75
N ARG A 26 0.95 -9.58 6.45
CA ARG A 26 0.64 -10.80 5.71
C ARG A 26 1.04 -10.63 4.24
N LYS A 27 1.20 -11.74 3.52
CA LYS A 27 1.52 -11.71 2.07
C LYS A 27 0.44 -10.92 1.30
N ASN A 28 0.85 -10.26 0.23
CA ASN A 28 -0.01 -9.52 -0.71
C ASN A 28 -0.81 -8.36 -0.06
N GLN A 29 -0.22 -7.67 0.91
CA GLN A 29 -0.81 -6.46 1.50
C GLN A 29 -0.19 -5.19 0.90
N PHE A 30 -1.04 -4.19 0.65
CA PHE A 30 -0.64 -2.86 0.19
C PHE A 30 -1.08 -1.82 1.24
N PRO A 31 -0.30 -1.62 2.30
CA PRO A 31 -0.62 -0.65 3.34
C PRO A 31 -0.30 0.78 2.89
N LEU A 32 -1.15 1.73 3.28
CA LEU A 32 -0.90 3.16 3.15
C LEU A 32 -0.39 3.71 4.49
N TRP A 33 0.76 4.35 4.46
CA TRP A 33 1.38 4.99 5.61
C TRP A 33 1.48 6.50 5.39
N ILE A 34 0.97 7.28 6.34
CA ILE A 34 1.04 8.74 6.39
C ILE A 34 1.53 9.13 7.78
N ASP A 35 2.50 10.02 7.88
CA ASP A 35 3.08 10.50 9.15
C ASP A 35 3.47 9.37 10.13
N ASN A 36 4.11 8.32 9.60
CA ASN A 36 4.53 7.11 10.33
C ASN A 36 3.37 6.30 10.97
N GLN A 37 2.13 6.51 10.52
CA GLN A 37 0.96 5.73 10.94
C GLN A 37 0.32 5.02 9.75
N LYS A 38 -0.11 3.78 9.96
CA LYS A 38 -0.88 3.01 8.97
C LYS A 38 -2.30 3.54 8.94
N GLN A 39 -2.72 4.10 7.81
CA GLN A 39 -4.05 4.66 7.63
C GLN A 39 -5.04 3.63 7.09
N ALA A 40 -4.62 2.90 6.05
CA ALA A 40 -5.46 1.93 5.37
C ALA A 40 -4.62 0.78 4.79
N GLU A 41 -5.30 -0.24 4.29
CA GLU A 41 -4.68 -1.39 3.63
C GLU A 41 -5.61 -2.02 2.61
N VAL A 42 -5.05 -2.33 1.44
CA VAL A 42 -5.67 -3.21 0.45
C VAL A 42 -5.08 -4.60 0.58
N ILE A 43 -5.93 -5.63 0.56
CA ILE A 43 -5.52 -7.04 0.57
C ILE A 43 -5.66 -7.59 -0.85
N GLY A 44 -4.54 -8.01 -1.44
CA GLY A 44 -4.51 -8.65 -2.75
C GLY A 44 -4.91 -10.12 -2.72
N GLY A 45 -4.40 -10.89 -3.68
CA GLY A 45 -4.77 -12.31 -3.87
C GLY A 45 -5.91 -12.54 -4.86
N HIS A 46 -6.43 -11.48 -5.46
CA HIS A 46 -7.38 -11.51 -6.56
C HIS A 46 -6.74 -10.86 -7.82
N LYS A 47 -7.51 -10.66 -8.91
CA LYS A 47 -6.94 -10.17 -10.19
C LYS A 47 -6.26 -8.80 -10.02
N ALA A 48 -5.04 -8.66 -10.54
CA ALA A 48 -4.18 -7.50 -10.32
C ALA A 48 -4.84 -6.14 -10.67
N HIS A 49 -5.69 -6.08 -11.70
CA HIS A 49 -6.34 -4.82 -12.08
C HIS A 49 -7.36 -4.32 -11.04
N PHE A 50 -7.99 -5.22 -10.27
CA PHE A 50 -8.87 -4.83 -9.18
C PHE A 50 -8.05 -4.27 -8.02
N ALA A 51 -6.99 -4.97 -7.60
CA ALA A 51 -6.10 -4.50 -6.53
C ALA A 51 -5.49 -3.12 -6.86
N VAL A 52 -5.14 -2.88 -8.13
CA VAL A 52 -4.67 -1.56 -8.60
C VAL A 52 -5.75 -0.48 -8.49
N ASN A 53 -7.01 -0.81 -8.77
CA ASN A 53 -8.12 0.13 -8.62
C ASN A 53 -8.42 0.43 -7.15
N GLU A 54 -8.44 -0.59 -6.30
CA GLU A 54 -8.63 -0.43 -4.85
C GLU A 54 -7.52 0.42 -4.22
N VAL A 55 -6.25 0.20 -4.61
CA VAL A 55 -5.14 1.04 -4.15
C VAL A 55 -5.29 2.49 -4.64
N ARG A 56 -5.80 2.71 -5.85
CA ARG A 56 -6.07 4.05 -6.36
C ARG A 56 -7.15 4.74 -5.51
N GLU A 57 -8.27 4.06 -5.27
CA GLU A 57 -9.37 4.56 -4.45
C GLU A 57 -8.92 4.87 -3.01
N MET A 58 -8.09 4.00 -2.41
CA MET A 58 -7.51 4.22 -1.09
C MET A 58 -6.68 5.51 -1.03
N ILE A 59 -5.84 5.77 -2.03
CA ILE A 59 -5.01 6.98 -2.11
C ILE A 59 -5.88 8.24 -2.33
N GLU A 60 -6.87 8.15 -3.21
CA GLU A 60 -7.74 9.28 -3.55
C GLU A 60 -8.62 9.69 -2.36
N ASN A 61 -9.14 8.74 -1.59
CA ASN A 61 -9.96 9.01 -0.40
C ASN A 61 -9.19 9.74 0.70
N ASP A 62 -7.94 9.34 1.00
CA ASP A 62 -7.11 10.00 2.02
C ASP A 62 -6.56 11.37 1.55
N SER A 63 -6.50 11.63 0.24
CA SER A 63 -6.02 12.91 -0.29
C SER A 63 -7.04 14.07 -0.19
N ILE A 64 -8.27 13.79 0.23
CA ILE A 64 -9.39 14.74 0.30
C ILE A 64 -9.71 15.18 1.75
N SER A 65 -9.01 14.63 2.77
CA SER A 65 -9.17 15.01 4.18
C SER A 65 -8.20 16.09 4.65
#